data_AF-A0A4R6RKC7-F1
#
_entry.id   AF-A0A4R6RKC7-F1
#
_cell.length_a   1.000
_cell.length_b   1.000
_cell.length_c   1.000
_cell.angle_alpha   90.00
_cell.angle_beta   90.00
_cell.angle_gamma   90.00
#
_symmetry.space_group_name_H-M   'P 1'
#
loop_
_entity.id
_entity.type
_entity.pdbx_description
1 polymer ?
#
loop_
_entity_poly.entity_id
_entity_poly.type
_entity_poly.pdbx_seq_one_letter_code
_entity_poly.pdbx_strand_id
1 'polypeptide(L)'
;MGTMTIPLEVLRLLCAQHWNPIGIPLANMTIEKETPFRPMPADEYDRYLSYVQYLFANKASKKEILAYLDTVEREYLMLSPPRGNKRKFIASIQDWIARTN
;
A
#
# COMPACT_ATOMS: atom_id res chain seq x y z
N MET A 1 6.54 -8.36 24.86
CA MET A 1 6.48 -7.12 24.05
C MET A 1 5.60 -7.42 22.86
N GLY A 2 4.37 -6.90 22.81
CA GLY A 2 3.45 -7.19 21.71
C GLY A 2 3.96 -6.56 20.43
N THR A 3 4.22 -7.36 19.40
CA THR A 3 4.52 -6.86 18.05
C THR A 3 3.26 -6.18 17.52
N MET A 4 3.26 -4.84 17.47
CA MET A 4 2.16 -4.04 16.92
C MET A 4 2.09 -4.26 15.42
N THR A 5 1.23 -5.19 15.01
CA THR A 5 1.01 -5.55 13.61
C THR A 5 -0.25 -4.85 13.11
N ILE A 6 -0.11 -3.95 12.13
CA ILE A 6 -1.26 -3.35 11.44
C ILE A 6 -2.05 -4.47 10.74
N PRO A 7 -3.37 -4.60 10.94
CA PRO A 7 -4.15 -5.62 10.25
C PRO A 7 -4.04 -5.44 8.72
N LEU A 8 -3.91 -6.56 7.99
CA LEU A 8 -3.76 -6.52 6.52
C LEU A 8 -4.94 -5.82 5.83
N GLU A 9 -6.15 -5.95 6.37
CA GLU A 9 -7.35 -5.26 5.89
C GLU A 9 -7.23 -3.74 5.96
N VAL A 10 -6.63 -3.22 7.04
CA VAL A 10 -6.35 -1.78 7.19
C VAL A 10 -5.32 -1.35 6.15
N LEU A 11 -4.26 -2.13 5.94
CA LEU A 11 -3.25 -1.83 4.92
C LEU A 11 -3.86 -1.81 3.52
N ARG A 12 -4.73 -2.76 3.18
CA ARG A 12 -5.47 -2.77 1.91
C ARG A 12 -6.30 -1.50 1.74
N LEU A 13 -7.03 -1.10 2.78
CA LEU A 13 -7.87 0.10 2.75
C LEU A 13 -7.03 1.38 2.55
N LEU A 14 -6.01 1.59 3.38
CA LEU A 14 -5.13 2.76 3.30
C LEU A 14 -4.40 2.82 1.95
N CYS A 15 -4.00 1.66 1.45
CA CYS A 15 -3.36 1.55 0.16
C CYS A 15 -4.32 1.98 -0.96
N ALA A 16 -5.53 1.42 -1.00
CA ALA A 16 -6.52 1.76 -2.01
C ALA A 16 -6.98 3.23 -1.94
N GLN A 17 -6.89 3.87 -0.77
CA GLN A 17 -7.23 5.30 -0.60
C GLN A 17 -6.13 6.27 -1.06
N HIS A 18 -4.85 5.87 -1.01
CA HIS A 18 -3.75 6.83 -1.15
C HIS A 18 -2.74 6.48 -2.24
N TRP A 19 -2.45 5.20 -2.46
CA TRP A 19 -1.46 4.74 -3.43
C TRP A 19 -2.11 4.06 -4.63
N ASN A 20 -3.03 3.13 -4.40
CA ASN A 20 -3.85 2.44 -5.40
C ASN A 20 -3.22 2.27 -6.81
N PRO A 21 -2.02 1.68 -6.92
CA PRO A 21 -1.25 1.67 -8.17
C PRO A 21 -1.96 0.92 -9.31
N ILE A 22 -2.81 -0.05 -8.97
CA ILE A 22 -3.56 -0.91 -9.90
C ILE A 22 -5.06 -0.61 -9.96
N GLY A 23 -5.54 0.44 -9.28
CA GLY A 23 -6.94 0.85 -9.36
C GLY A 23 -7.93 -0.13 -8.72
N ILE A 24 -7.58 -0.73 -7.57
CA ILE A 24 -8.50 -1.57 -6.79
C ILE A 24 -9.78 -0.77 -6.51
N PRO A 25 -10.95 -1.28 -6.95
CA PRO A 25 -12.25 -0.70 -6.63
C PRO A 25 -12.48 -0.70 -5.12
N LEU A 26 -12.64 0.47 -4.50
CA LEU A 26 -13.27 0.57 -3.19
C LEU A 26 -14.77 0.69 -3.39
N ALA A 27 -15.58 -0.04 -2.60
CA ALA A 27 -17.04 -0.03 -2.70
C ALA A 27 -17.69 1.37 -2.62
N ASN A 28 -16.94 2.37 -2.15
CA ASN A 28 -17.37 3.77 -2.02
C ASN A 28 -16.49 4.78 -2.80
N MET A 29 -15.56 4.35 -3.67
CA MET A 29 -14.85 5.26 -4.56
C MET A 29 -15.61 5.37 -5.89
N THR A 30 -16.00 6.58 -6.28
CA THR A 30 -16.43 6.89 -7.64
C THR A 30 -15.26 6.63 -8.56
N ILE A 31 -15.25 5.46 -9.22
CA ILE A 31 -14.22 5.09 -10.18
C ILE A 31 -14.44 6.00 -11.40
N GLU A 32 -13.58 7.00 -11.58
CA GLU A 32 -13.43 7.61 -12.90
C GLU A 32 -13.01 6.48 -13.84
N LYS A 33 -13.94 6.15 -14.74
CA LYS A 33 -13.81 5.09 -15.75
C LYS A 33 -12.58 5.38 -16.59
N GLU A 34 -11.42 4.81 -16.24
CA GLU A 34 -10.31 4.57 -17.15
C GLU A 34 -9.20 3.84 -16.40
N THR A 35 -9.35 2.53 -16.21
CA THR A 35 -8.19 1.64 -16.35
C THR A 35 -8.59 0.19 -16.57
N PRO A 36 -8.13 -0.45 -17.67
CA PRO A 36 -8.37 -1.86 -17.94
C PRO A 36 -7.38 -2.73 -17.14
N PHE A 37 -7.16 -2.42 -15.87
CA PHE A 37 -6.28 -3.24 -15.04
C PHE A 37 -7.01 -4.53 -14.68
N ARG A 38 -6.46 -5.67 -15.13
CA ARG A 38 -6.88 -6.98 -14.63
C ARG A 38 -6.71 -6.96 -13.10
N PRO A 39 -7.72 -7.33 -12.31
CA PRO A 39 -7.50 -7.57 -10.90
C PRO A 39 -6.42 -8.64 -10.78
N MET A 40 -5.25 -8.27 -10.24
CA MET A 40 -4.26 -9.27 -9.84
C MET A 40 -4.91 -10.21 -8.82
N PRO A 41 -4.47 -11.47 -8.76
CA PRO A 41 -4.85 -12.35 -7.66
C PRO A 41 -4.59 -11.62 -6.33
N ALA A 42 -5.61 -11.53 -5.47
CA ALA A 42 -5.52 -10.84 -4.19
C ALA A 42 -4.25 -11.23 -3.40
N ASP A 43 -3.84 -12.49 -3.55
CA ASP A 43 -2.69 -13.11 -2.90
C ASP A 43 -1.34 -12.45 -3.20
N GLU A 44 -1.13 -11.92 -4.40
CA GLU A 44 0.16 -11.33 -4.77
C GLU A 44 0.30 -9.90 -4.23
N TYR A 45 -0.80 -9.16 -4.24
CA TYR A 45 -0.85 -7.83 -3.67
C TYR A 45 -0.73 -7.84 -2.15
N ASP A 46 -1.36 -8.83 -1.52
CA ASP A 46 -1.25 -9.08 -0.09
C ASP A 46 0.17 -9.38 0.34
N ARG A 47 0.95 -10.12 -0.47
CA ARG A 47 2.37 -10.33 -0.19
C ARG A 47 3.13 -9.01 -0.15
N TYR A 48 2.85 -8.08 -1.07
CA TYR A 48 3.51 -6.79 -1.05
C TYR A 48 3.15 -5.97 0.19
N LEU A 49 1.87 -5.96 0.57
CA LEU A 49 1.39 -5.27 1.77
C LEU A 49 1.88 -5.92 3.07
N SER A 50 1.99 -7.24 3.13
CA SER A 50 2.60 -7.96 4.25
C SER A 50 4.08 -7.60 4.41
N TYR A 51 4.81 -7.38 3.31
CA TYR A 51 6.18 -6.88 3.42
C TYR A 51 6.24 -5.42 3.91
N VAL A 52 5.30 -4.56 3.49
CA VAL A 52 5.16 -3.21 4.08
C VAL A 52 4.92 -3.31 5.59
N GLN A 53 4.02 -4.20 6.02
CA GLN A 53 3.76 -4.48 7.43
C GLN A 53 5.04 -4.88 8.19
N TYR A 54 5.83 -5.77 7.60
CA TYR A 54 7.13 -6.18 8.13
C TYR A 54 8.11 -5.00 8.27
N LEU A 55 8.20 -4.14 7.26
CA LEU A 55 9.07 -2.96 7.31
C LEU A 55 8.68 -2.01 8.45
N PHE A 56 7.38 -1.77 8.67
CA PHE A 56 6.91 -0.96 9.80
C PHE A 56 7.18 -1.63 11.16
N ALA A 57 6.95 -2.95 11.27
CA ALA A 57 7.23 -3.70 12.50
C ALA A 57 8.72 -3.65 12.88
N ASN A 58 9.61 -3.60 11.89
CA ASN A 58 11.06 -3.49 12.07
C ASN A 58 11.58 -2.05 12.13
N LYS A 59 10.69 -1.04 12.25
CA LYS A 59 11.05 0.38 12.29
C LYS A 59 11.92 0.84 11.12
N ALA A 60 11.70 0.27 9.93
CA ALA A 60 12.37 0.70 8.71
C ALA A 60 12.17 2.20 8.50
N SER A 61 13.19 2.86 7.96
CA SER A 61 13.12 4.28 7.65
C SER A 61 12.11 4.55 6.53
N LYS A 62 11.54 5.76 6.52
CA LYS A 62 10.66 6.22 5.44
C LYS A 62 11.31 6.07 4.05
N LYS A 63 12.63 6.22 3.96
CA LYS A 63 13.38 6.06 2.71
C LYS A 63 13.37 4.61 2.22
N GLU A 64 13.57 3.64 3.11
CA GLU A 64 13.53 2.21 2.78
C GLU A 64 12.13 1.78 2.34
N ILE A 65 11.08 2.24 3.03
CA ILE A 65 9.70 1.94 2.65
C ILE A 65 9.36 2.54 1.28
N LEU A 66 9.78 3.78 1.01
CA LEU A 66 9.58 4.40 -0.30
C LEU A 66 10.33 3.65 -1.42
N ALA A 67 11.58 3.25 -1.18
CA ALA A 67 12.37 2.50 -2.15
C ALA A 67 11.72 1.14 -2.46
N TYR A 68 11.18 0.47 -1.45
CA TYR A 68 10.42 -0.76 -1.66
C TYR A 68 9.15 -0.51 -2.51
N LEU A 69 8.35 0.52 -2.20
CA LEU A 69 7.16 0.83 -2.99
C LEU A 69 7.50 1.23 -4.44
N ASP A 70 8.62 1.93 -4.66
CA ASP A 70 9.14 2.19 -6.01
C ASP A 70 9.49 0.90 -6.76
N THR A 71 10.11 -0.06 -6.07
CA THR A 71 10.43 -1.40 -6.62
C THR A 71 9.14 -2.13 -6.98
N VAL A 72 8.14 -2.12 -6.09
CA VAL A 72 6.84 -2.75 -6.37
C VAL A 72 6.20 -2.15 -7.61
N GLU A 73 6.12 -0.82 -7.74
CA GLU A 73 5.54 -0.20 -8.95
C GLU A 73 6.29 -0.56 -10.23
N ARG A 74 7.62 -0.42 -10.23
CA ARG A 74 8.43 -0.47 -11.45
C ARG A 74 8.76 -1.88 -11.89
N GLU A 75 9.11 -2.73 -10.94
CA GLU A 75 9.65 -4.07 -11.22
C GLU A 75 8.55 -5.12 -11.12
N TYR A 76 7.72 -5.06 -10.08
CA TYR A 76 6.72 -6.11 -9.86
C TYR A 76 5.42 -5.83 -10.61
N LEU A 77 4.98 -4.57 -10.64
CA LEU A 77 3.76 -4.16 -11.33
C LEU A 77 4.00 -3.64 -12.74
N MET A 78 5.28 -3.45 -13.13
CA MET A 78 5.70 -2.93 -14.44
C MET A 78 4.97 -1.64 -14.85
N LEU A 79 4.70 -0.76 -13.88
CA LEU A 79 3.96 0.49 -14.08
C LEU A 79 4.88 1.60 -14.59
N SER A 80 4.45 2.23 -15.69
CA SER A 80 5.03 3.47 -16.21
C SER A 80 3.91 4.35 -16.79
N PRO A 81 3.63 5.55 -16.25
CA PRO A 81 4.29 6.21 -15.10
C PRO A 81 3.82 5.71 -13.71
N PRO A 82 4.55 6.03 -12.63
CA PRO A 82 4.14 5.82 -11.23
C PRO A 82 2.70 6.26 -10.97
N ARG A 83 1.95 5.50 -10.15
CA ARG A 83 0.54 5.78 -9.85
C ARG A 83 0.27 5.99 -8.36
N GLY A 84 -0.63 6.93 -8.09
CA GLY A 84 -1.02 7.40 -6.76
C GLY A 84 0.10 7.98 -5.91
N ASN A 85 -0.12 8.06 -4.60
CA ASN A 85 0.70 8.83 -3.68
C ASN A 85 1.27 7.97 -2.54
N LYS A 86 2.42 7.33 -2.82
CA LYS A 86 3.20 6.54 -1.84
C LYS A 86 3.50 7.29 -0.55
N ARG A 87 3.80 8.60 -0.63
CA ARG A 87 4.11 9.41 0.55
C ARG A 87 2.88 9.58 1.45
N LYS A 88 1.71 9.79 0.86
CA LYS A 88 0.43 9.89 1.57
C LYS A 88 0.03 8.54 2.18
N PHE A 89 0.28 7.44 1.47
CA PHE A 89 0.08 6.09 2.00
C PHE A 89 0.96 5.79 3.21
N ILE A 90 2.25 6.11 3.16
CA ILE A 90 3.14 5.93 4.32
C ILE A 90 2.68 6.81 5.48
N ALA A 91 2.33 8.07 5.22
CA ALA A 91 1.85 8.99 6.26
C ALA A 91 0.56 8.48 6.92
N SER A 92 -0.40 7.97 6.16
CA SER A 92 -1.66 7.46 6.71
C SER A 92 -1.46 6.20 7.55
N ILE A 93 -0.49 5.35 7.21
CA ILE A 93 -0.10 4.22 8.06
C ILE A 93 0.50 4.72 9.38
N GLN A 94 1.41 5.70 9.32
CA GLN A 94 2.01 6.28 10.52
C GLN A 94 0.95 6.93 11.42
N ASP A 95 -0.01 7.65 10.84
CA ASP A 95 -1.14 8.24 11.56
C ASP A 95 -2.03 7.18 12.19
N TRP A 96 -2.29 6.06 11.49
CA TRP A 96 -3.07 4.95 12.04
C TRP A 96 -2.37 4.31 13.23
N ILE A 97 -1.07 4.03 13.12
CA ILE A 97 -0.25 3.50 14.23
C ILE A 97 -0.31 4.48 15.41
N ALA A 98 -0.13 5.78 15.17
CA ALA A 98 -0.12 6.79 16.22
C ALA A 98 -1.47 6.94 16.95
N ARG A 99 -2.59 6.62 16.30
CA ARG A 99 -3.95 6.70 16.89
C ARG A 99 -4.39 5.43 17.60
N THR A 100 -3.76 4.29 17.29
CA THR A 100 -4.07 2.99 17.88
C THR A 100 -3.09 2.59 18.99
N ASN A 101 -2.13 3.47 19.27
CA ASN A 101 -1.17 3.43 20.37
C ASN A 101 -1.50 4.49 21.42
#